data_AF-A0AAV2MPD5-F1
#
_entry.id   AF-A0AAV2MPD5-F1
#
_cell.length_a   1.000
_cell.length_b   1.000
_cell.length_c   1.000
_cell.angle_alpha   90.00
_cell.angle_beta   90.00
_cell.angle_gamma   90.00
#
_symmetry.space_group_name_H-M   'P 1'
#
loop_
_entity.id
_entity.type
_entity.pdbx_description
1 polymer ?
#
loop_
_entity_poly.entity_id
_entity_poly.type
_entity_poly.pdbx_seq_one_letter_code
_entity_poly.pdbx_strand_id
1 'polypeptide(L)'
;MEKTFSHRRLEIVEQKPRIAEVKDRWPALFTPNGVNDEFVRITTKPLVSKFLSQLDHFSEKLISIFKPKGGAKGLKIRRLLEQSEEDGGVPYLNWLKLFSKLACS
;
A
#
# COMPACT_ATOMS: atom_id res chain seq x y z
N MET A 1 18.63 4.92 -23.64
CA MET A 1 18.54 6.18 -22.87
C MET A 1 17.32 6.08 -21.97
N GLU A 2 17.50 5.80 -20.67
CA GLU A 2 16.37 5.76 -19.74
C GLU A 2 15.81 7.18 -19.57
N LYS A 3 14.69 7.46 -20.23
CA LYS A 3 13.91 8.66 -19.92
C LYS A 3 13.48 8.56 -18.47
N THR A 4 13.86 9.52 -17.65
CA THR A 4 13.56 9.54 -16.22
C THR A 4 12.09 9.88 -15.96
N PHE A 5 11.47 9.42 -14.87
CA PHE A 5 10.04 9.63 -14.63
C PHE A 5 9.59 11.08 -14.59
N SER A 6 10.47 12.04 -14.23
CA SER A 6 10.18 13.47 -14.33
C SER A 6 9.82 13.88 -15.76
N HIS A 7 10.56 13.37 -16.75
CA HIS A 7 10.28 13.60 -18.17
C HIS A 7 9.00 12.87 -18.61
N ARG A 8 8.77 11.65 -18.11
CA ARG A 8 7.53 10.88 -18.38
C ARG A 8 6.29 11.59 -17.83
N ARG A 9 6.37 12.16 -16.62
CA ARG A 9 5.28 12.94 -16.00
C ARG A 9 4.95 14.16 -16.83
N LEU A 10 5.96 14.88 -17.33
CA LEU A 10 5.74 16.03 -18.21
C LEU A 10 4.97 15.61 -19.46
N GLU A 11 5.41 14.53 -20.13
CA GLU A 11 4.70 13.97 -21.29
C GLU A 11 3.25 13.58 -20.96
N ILE A 12 2.99 12.91 -19.83
CA ILE A 12 1.63 12.50 -19.43
C ILE A 12 0.74 13.71 -19.12
N VAL A 13 1.28 14.71 -18.41
CA VAL A 13 0.53 15.89 -17.99
C VAL A 13 0.23 16.82 -19.17
N GLU A 14 1.19 16.99 -20.09
CA GLU A 14 1.05 17.85 -21.26
C GLU A 14 0.27 17.17 -22.39
N GLN A 15 0.63 15.94 -22.77
CA GLN A 15 0.05 15.25 -23.93
C GLN A 15 -1.27 14.54 -23.59
N LYS A 16 -1.57 14.36 -22.30
CA LYS A 16 -2.77 13.67 -21.79
C LYS A 16 -3.13 12.40 -22.60
N PRO A 17 -2.17 11.49 -22.84
CA PRO A 17 -2.40 10.32 -23.67
C PRO A 17 -3.38 9.35 -22.98
N ARG A 18 -3.98 8.46 -23.77
CA ARG A 18 -4.85 7.41 -23.24
C ARG A 18 -4.07 6.49 -22.30
N ILE A 19 -4.73 6.00 -21.25
CA ILE A 19 -4.08 5.14 -20.24
C ILE A 19 -3.46 3.87 -20.83
N ALA A 20 -4.05 3.32 -21.89
CA ALA A 20 -3.50 2.17 -22.61
C ALA A 20 -2.12 2.48 -23.21
N GLU A 21 -1.98 3.65 -23.84
CA GLU A 21 -0.70 4.09 -24.42
C GLU A 21 0.35 4.39 -23.34
N VAL A 22 -0.07 4.93 -22.19
CA VAL A 22 0.82 5.13 -21.04
C VAL A 22 1.34 3.79 -20.52
N LYS A 23 0.46 2.78 -20.46
CA LYS A 23 0.81 1.44 -19.98
C LYS A 23 1.78 0.73 -20.93
N ASP A 24 1.56 0.84 -22.23
CA ASP A 24 2.43 0.23 -23.24
C ASP A 24 3.81 0.91 -23.30
N ARG A 25 3.84 2.25 -23.23
CA ARG A 25 5.09 3.01 -23.26
C ARG A 25 5.87 2.93 -21.94
N TRP A 26 5.17 2.85 -20.81
CA TRP A 26 5.75 2.95 -19.48
C TRP A 26 5.24 1.88 -18.51
N PRO A 27 5.44 0.58 -18.80
CA PRO A 27 4.92 -0.50 -17.97
C PRO A 27 5.48 -0.46 -16.53
N ALA A 28 6.70 0.03 -16.34
CA ALA A 28 7.33 0.17 -15.02
C ALA A 28 6.59 1.14 -14.07
N LEU A 29 5.75 2.05 -14.57
CA LEU A 29 4.90 2.90 -13.72
C LEU A 29 3.73 2.15 -13.07
N PHE A 30 3.48 0.94 -13.55
CA PHE A 30 2.44 0.06 -13.06
C PHE A 30 3.04 -1.15 -12.35
N THR A 31 4.37 -1.19 -12.14
CA THR A 31 5.01 -2.20 -11.30
C THR A 31 5.31 -1.62 -9.92
N PRO A 32 5.11 -2.39 -8.83
CA PRO A 32 5.38 -1.91 -7.48
C PRO A 32 6.80 -1.36 -7.28
N ASN A 33 7.81 -2.04 -7.86
CA ASN A 33 9.21 -1.62 -7.76
C ASN A 33 9.46 -0.31 -8.50
N GLY A 34 8.97 -0.17 -9.74
CA GLY A 34 9.17 1.06 -10.52
C GLY A 34 8.48 2.28 -9.91
N VAL A 35 7.32 2.07 -9.28
CA VAL A 35 6.65 3.12 -8.50
C VAL A 35 7.45 3.51 -7.26
N ASN A 36 7.98 2.53 -6.52
CA ASN A 36 8.75 2.78 -5.31
C ASN A 36 10.04 3.57 -5.59
N ASP A 37 10.81 3.16 -6.60
CA ASP A 37 12.09 3.79 -6.93
C ASP A 37 11.90 5.24 -7.39
N GLU A 38 10.88 5.51 -8.19
CA GLU A 38 10.60 6.87 -8.66
C GLU A 38 9.93 7.74 -7.59
N PHE A 39 9.15 7.15 -6.68
CA PHE A 39 8.65 7.87 -5.51
C PHE A 39 9.80 8.36 -4.63
N VAL A 40 10.78 7.49 -4.37
CA VAL A 40 12.02 7.85 -3.66
C VAL A 40 12.74 8.95 -4.41
N ARG A 41 12.87 8.85 -5.73
CA ARG A 41 13.58 9.83 -6.54
C ARG A 41 12.93 11.23 -6.55
N ILE A 42 11.60 11.32 -6.52
CA ILE A 42 10.88 12.60 -6.47
C ILE A 42 10.81 13.18 -5.07
N THR A 43 10.45 12.36 -4.09
CA THR A 43 10.08 12.83 -2.74
C THR A 43 11.20 12.69 -1.72
N THR A 44 12.30 12.04 -2.11
CA THR A 44 13.44 11.63 -1.28
C THR A 44 13.06 10.74 -0.08
N LYS A 45 11.84 10.17 -0.10
CA LYS A 45 11.30 9.33 0.98
C LYS A 45 11.07 7.90 0.50
N PRO A 46 11.42 6.87 1.29
CA PRO A 46 11.11 5.47 0.97
C PRO A 46 9.62 5.20 1.11
N LEU A 47 8.93 4.93 -0.01
CA LEU A 47 7.47 4.75 -0.04
C LEU A 47 7.02 3.62 0.88
N VAL A 48 7.55 2.40 0.66
CA VAL A 48 7.12 1.20 1.38
C VAL A 48 7.41 1.33 2.87
N SER A 49 8.63 1.70 3.25
CA SER A 49 9.01 1.84 4.66
C SER A 49 8.19 2.94 5.35
N LYS A 50 7.98 4.10 4.71
CA LYS A 50 7.19 5.18 5.30
C LYS A 50 5.72 4.76 5.43
N PHE A 51 5.16 4.10 4.42
CA PHE A 51 3.79 3.61 4.47
C PHE A 51 3.59 2.61 5.61
N LEU A 52 4.45 1.60 5.73
CA LEU A 52 4.37 0.61 6.81
C LEU A 52 4.52 1.25 8.18
N SER A 53 5.48 2.16 8.35
CA SER A 53 5.64 2.90 9.61
C SER A 53 4.41 3.73 9.99
N GLN A 54 3.74 4.35 9.02
CA GLN A 54 2.49 5.07 9.28
C GLN A 54 1.34 4.10 9.59
N LEU A 55 1.28 2.97 8.90
CA LEU A 55 0.30 1.92 9.15
C LEU A 55 0.41 1.42 10.59
N ASP A 56 1.64 1.15 11.05
CA ASP A 56 1.95 0.77 12.43
C ASP A 56 1.53 1.87 13.41
N HIS A 57 1.83 3.13 13.12
CA HIS A 57 1.45 4.25 13.98
C HIS A 57 -0.07 4.39 14.16
N PHE A 58 -0.85 4.14 13.10
CA PHE A 58 -2.31 4.22 13.16
C PHE A 58 -2.99 2.91 13.54
N SER A 59 -2.24 1.81 13.63
CA SER A 59 -2.76 0.46 13.86
C SER A 59 -3.62 0.36 15.13
N GLU A 60 -3.14 0.89 16.25
CA GLU A 60 -3.87 0.90 17.53
C GLU A 60 -5.19 1.67 17.43
N LYS A 61 -5.18 2.81 16.73
CA LYS A 61 -6.38 3.63 16.50
C LYS A 61 -7.37 2.90 15.61
N LEU A 62 -6.90 2.21 14.56
CA LEU A 62 -7.75 1.38 13.70
C LEU A 62 -8.40 0.26 14.53
N ILE A 63 -7.63 -0.45 15.36
CA ILE A 63 -8.18 -1.47 16.26
C ILE A 63 -9.29 -0.91 17.14
N SER A 64 -9.05 0.24 17.78
CA SER A 64 -10.05 0.89 18.63
C SER A 64 -11.36 1.20 17.89
N ILE A 65 -11.27 1.64 16.63
CA ILE A 65 -12.44 1.92 15.78
C ILE A 65 -13.16 0.65 15.35
N PHE A 66 -12.43 -0.45 15.11
CA PHE A 66 -12.99 -1.70 14.61
C PHE A 66 -13.50 -2.65 15.70
N LYS A 67 -12.94 -2.61 16.91
CA LYS A 67 -13.37 -3.40 18.08
C LYS A 67 -14.87 -3.30 18.38
N PRO A 68 -15.51 -2.11 18.40
CA PRO A 68 -16.92 -1.98 18.70
C PRO A 68 -17.84 -2.27 17.49
N LYS A 69 -17.30 -2.49 16.28
CA LYS A 69 -18.14 -2.75 15.10
C LYS A 69 -18.81 -4.12 15.23
N GLY A 70 -20.15 -4.12 15.25
CA GLY A 70 -20.96 -5.33 15.21
C GLY A 70 -21.24 -5.84 13.80
N GLY A 71 -22.06 -6.90 13.70
CA GLY A 71 -22.51 -7.49 12.44
C GLY A 71 -21.46 -8.42 11.78
N ALA A 72 -21.82 -9.01 10.64
CA ALA A 72 -20.99 -10.02 9.96
C ALA A 72 -19.58 -9.50 9.58
N LYS A 73 -19.48 -8.23 9.18
CA LYS A 73 -18.19 -7.58 8.87
C LYS A 73 -17.35 -7.34 10.13
N GLY A 74 -17.99 -6.89 11.23
CA GLY A 74 -17.35 -6.71 12.52
C GLY A 74 -16.82 -8.03 13.12
N LEU A 75 -17.62 -9.10 13.02
CA LEU A 75 -17.21 -10.45 13.43
C LEU A 75 -16.02 -10.98 12.62
N LYS A 76 -15.98 -10.75 11.30
CA LYS A 76 -14.84 -11.13 10.46
C LYS A 76 -13.58 -10.39 10.90
N ILE A 77 -13.67 -9.09 11.16
CA ILE A 77 -12.52 -8.27 11.62
C ILE A 77 -12.06 -8.71 13.01
N ARG A 78 -12.99 -8.99 13.93
CA ARG A 78 -12.67 -9.44 15.28
C ARG A 78 -11.95 -10.79 15.28
N ARG A 79 -12.44 -11.77 14.51
CA ARG A 79 -11.76 -13.07 14.34
C ARG A 79 -10.34 -12.93 13.80
N LEU A 80 -10.16 -12.04 12.83
CA LEU A 80 -8.85 -11.80 12.25
C LEU A 80 -7.90 -11.11 13.23
N LEU A 81 -8.42 -10.25 14.12
CA LEU A 81 -7.65 -9.62 15.18
C LEU A 81 -7.27 -10.63 16.28
N GLU A 82 -8.22 -11.47 16.70
CA GLU A 82 -8.01 -12.55 17.68
C GLU A 82 -6.94 -13.55 17.18
N GLN A 83 -6.99 -13.95 15.90
CA GLN A 83 -5.97 -14.81 15.27
C GLN A 83 -4.57 -14.19 15.24
N SER A 84 -4.45 -12.86 15.34
CA SER A 84 -3.15 -12.18 15.32
C SER A 84 -2.50 -12.06 16.71
N GLU A 85 -3.26 -12.31 17.78
CA GLU A 85 -2.80 -12.26 19.18
C GLU A 85 -2.26 -13.62 19.69
N GLU A 86 -2.65 -14.75 19.08
CA GLU A 86 -2.20 -16.11 19.46
C GLU A 86 -0.75 -16.42 19.04
N ASP A 87 -0.23 -15.76 18.01
CA ASP A 87 1.16 -15.88 17.57
C ASP A 87 2.04 -14.94 18.41
N GLY A 88 2.46 -15.40 19.59
CA GLY A 88 3.27 -14.67 20.59
C GLY A 88 4.68 -14.24 20.14
N GLY A 89 4.80 -13.43 19.09
CA GLY A 89 6.06 -12.90 18.62
C GLY A 89 5.91 -11.96 17.43
N VAL A 90 6.23 -10.69 17.65
CA VAL A 90 6.38 -9.56 16.71
C VAL A 90 5.11 -9.11 15.94
N PRO A 91 4.47 -7.98 16.37
CA PRO A 91 3.30 -7.39 15.72
C PRO A 91 3.43 -7.14 14.21
N TYR A 92 4.65 -6.87 13.72
CA TYR A 92 4.92 -6.42 12.35
C TYR A 92 4.55 -7.42 11.24
N LEU A 93 4.69 -8.73 11.46
CA LEU A 93 4.42 -9.76 10.45
C LEU A 93 2.94 -10.14 10.36
N ASN A 94 2.20 -9.98 11.45
CA ASN A 94 0.78 -10.32 11.49
C ASN A 94 -0.09 -9.26 10.80
N TRP A 95 0.32 -7.99 10.82
CA TRP A 95 -0.37 -6.93 10.09
C TRP A 95 -0.26 -7.05 8.57
N LEU A 96 0.92 -7.37 8.03
CA LEU A 96 1.07 -7.64 6.59
C LEU A 96 0.19 -8.82 6.13
N LYS A 97 0.11 -9.89 6.95
CA LYS A 97 -0.78 -11.02 6.70
C LYS A 97 -2.26 -10.63 6.79
N LEU A 98 -2.64 -9.80 7.75
CA LEU A 98 -4.00 -9.30 7.95
C LEU A 98 -4.45 -8.43 6.77
N PHE A 99 -3.63 -7.45 6.38
CA PHE A 99 -3.92 -6.57 5.25
C PHE A 99 -3.92 -7.33 3.92
N SER A 100 -3.01 -8.28 3.72
CA SER A 100 -3.03 -9.18 2.55
C SER A 100 -4.33 -10.00 2.47
N LYS A 101 -4.79 -10.57 3.60
CA LYS A 101 -6.06 -11.31 3.69
C LYS A 101 -7.30 -10.43 3.50
N LEU A 102 -7.24 -9.17 3.93
CA LEU A 102 -8.34 -8.20 3.73
C LEU A 102 -8.38 -7.64 2.30
N ALA A 103 -7.23 -7.50 1.63
CA ALA A 103 -7.14 -6.96 0.27
C ALA A 103 -7.48 -7.99 -0.83
N CYS A 104 -7.41 -9.30 -0.54
CA CYS A 104 -7.74 -10.38 -1.49
C CYS A 104 -9.18 -10.92 -1.37
N SER A 105 -10.09 -10.23 -0.67
CA SER A 105 -11.49 -10.64 -0.46
C SER A 105 -12.47 -9.61 -1.00
#